data_AF-A0A498Q0B0-F1
#
_entry.id   AF-A0A498Q0B0-F1
#
_cell.length_a   1.000
_cell.length_b   1.000
_cell.length_c   1.000
_cell.angle_alpha   90.00
_cell.angle_beta   90.00
_cell.angle_gamma   90.00
#
_symmetry.space_group_name_H-M   'P 1'
#
loop_
_entity.id
_entity.type
_entity.pdbx_description
1 polymer ?
#
loop_
_entity_poly.entity_id
_entity_poly.type
_entity_poly.pdbx_seq_one_letter_code
_entity_poly.pdbx_strand_id
1 'polypeptide(L)' 'MSLTPGYGDTPLPHDELSALLDEVVEILDKPITRAAVYDHEQGFQNRVSDELMPAAIEGSLGLDELLN' A
#
# COMPACT_ATOMS: atom_id res chain seq x y z
N MET A 1 12.81 -0.64 -29.23
CA MET A 1 12.53 -1.03 -27.84
C MET A 1 13.39 -0.18 -26.93
N SER A 2 12.79 0.68 -26.10
CA SER A 2 13.52 1.39 -25.04
C SER A 2 13.95 0.35 -24.02
N LEU A 3 15.24 0.29 -23.70
CA LEU A 3 15.81 -0.62 -22.69
C LEU A 3 15.71 -0.06 -21.27
N THR A 4 15.06 1.08 -21.11
CA THR A 4 14.85 1.73 -19.82
C THR A 4 13.44 1.40 -19.33
N PRO A 5 13.28 0.74 -18.18
CA PRO A 5 11.98 0.57 -17.52
C PRO A 5 11.27 1.91 -17.36
N GLY A 6 9.93 1.90 -17.35
CA GLY A 6 9.15 3.08 -16.96
C GLY A 6 9.47 3.49 -15.53
N TYR A 7 9.15 4.74 -15.18
CA TYR A 7 9.34 5.23 -13.81
C TYR A 7 8.49 4.38 -12.85
N GLY A 8 9.15 3.67 -11.93
CA GLY A 8 8.49 2.79 -10.95
C GLY A 8 8.42 1.31 -11.33
N ASP A 9 8.74 0.93 -12.57
CA ASP A 9 8.77 -0.47 -13.05
C ASP A 9 9.99 -1.25 -12.55
N THR A 10 10.96 -0.56 -11.96
CA THR A 10 12.13 -1.19 -11.36
C THR A 10 11.70 -2.05 -10.17
N PRO A 11 12.14 -3.32 -10.09
CA PRO A 11 11.92 -4.15 -8.92
C PRO A 11 12.38 -3.46 -7.64
N LEU A 12 11.62 -3.71 -6.57
CA LEU A 12 11.87 -3.14 -5.26
C LEU A 12 13.23 -3.63 -4.71
N PRO A 13 14.11 -2.73 -4.22
CA PRO A 13 15.34 -3.10 -3.53
C PRO A 13 15.09 -4.03 -2.33
N HIS A 14 16.08 -4.86 -1.97
CA HIS A 14 15.91 -5.88 -0.93
C HIS A 14 15.62 -5.30 0.47
N ASP A 15 16.22 -4.16 0.78
CA ASP A 15 15.97 -3.39 2.01
C ASP A 15 14.52 -2.87 2.06
N GLU A 16 14.01 -2.33 0.96
CA GLU A 16 12.60 -1.91 0.86
C GLU A 16 11.64 -3.12 0.90
N LEU A 17 12.00 -4.22 0.25
CA LEU A 17 11.19 -5.44 0.22
C LEU A 17 11.10 -6.13 1.58
N SER A 18 12.16 -6.08 2.38
CA SER A 18 12.16 -6.62 3.76
C SER A 18 11.43 -5.74 4.77
N ALA A 19 11.08 -4.51 4.39
CA ALA A 19 10.26 -3.61 5.21
C ALA A 19 8.74 -3.82 4.98
N LEU A 20 8.34 -4.54 3.92
CA LEU A 20 6.95 -4.85 3.65
C LEU A 20 6.43 -5.89 4.65
N LEU A 21 5.15 -5.75 5.02
CA LEU A 21 4.43 -6.78 5.75
C LEU A 21 4.26 -8.02 4.87
N ASP A 22 4.30 -9.21 5.47
CA ASP A 22 4.15 -10.49 4.75
C ASP A 22 2.85 -10.52 3.92
N GLU A 23 1.75 -10.01 4.48
CA GLU A 23 0.44 -9.93 3.82
C GLU A 23 0.48 -9.08 2.53
N VAL A 24 1.26 -8.00 2.53
CA VAL A 24 1.44 -7.13 1.35
C VAL A 24 2.28 -7.86 0.28
N VAL A 25 3.30 -8.60 0.70
CA VAL A 25 4.14 -9.41 -0.21
C VAL A 25 3.34 -10.54 -0.88
N GLU A 26 2.33 -11.08 -0.21
CA GLU A 26 1.47 -12.13 -0.74
C GLU A 26 0.49 -11.65 -1.81
N ILE A 27 0.00 -10.40 -1.70
CA ILE A 27 -1.01 -9.85 -2.62
C ILE A 27 -0.41 -9.12 -3.84
N LEU A 28 0.85 -8.69 -3.78
CA LEU A 28 1.50 -7.97 -4.88
C LEU A 28 2.09 -8.93 -5.92
N ASP A 29 1.89 -8.58 -7.19
CA ASP A 29 2.47 -9.34 -8.31
C ASP A 29 4.00 -9.30 -8.32
N LYS A 30 4.62 -10.43 -8.68
CA LYS A 30 6.09 -10.58 -8.73
C LYS A 30 6.63 -10.38 -10.16
N PRO A 31 7.73 -9.64 -10.35
CA PRO A 31 8.54 -8.98 -9.31
C PRO A 31 7.82 -7.77 -8.71
N ILE A 32 7.89 -7.62 -7.39
CA ILE A 32 7.29 -6.46 -6.70
C ILE A 32 8.03 -5.21 -7.15
N THR A 33 7.29 -4.24 -7.69
CA THR A 33 7.83 -2.98 -8.19
C THR A 33 7.48 -1.83 -7.25
N ARG A 34 8.24 -0.73 -7.34
CA ARG A 34 7.91 0.50 -6.59
C ARG A 34 6.53 1.05 -6.97
N ALA A 35 6.15 0.95 -8.24
CA ALA A 35 4.82 1.36 -8.68
C ALA A 35 3.71 0.54 -7.99
N ALA A 36 3.87 -0.78 -7.91
CA ALA A 36 2.88 -1.65 -7.26
C ALA A 36 2.73 -1.36 -5.76
N VAL A 37 3.85 -1.09 -5.06
CA VAL A 37 3.80 -0.68 -3.65
C VAL A 37 3.11 0.68 -3.50
N TYR A 38 3.48 1.66 -4.33
CA TYR A 38 2.88 2.98 -4.30
C TYR A 38 1.37 2.93 -4.54
N ASP A 39 0.91 2.16 -5.54
CA ASP A 39 -0.51 1.99 -5.83
C ASP A 39 -1.27 1.37 -4.64
N HIS A 40 -0.66 0.41 -3.95
CA HIS A 40 -1.22 -0.18 -2.74
C HIS A 40 -1.33 0.85 -1.60
N GLU A 41 -0.28 1.62 -1.35
CA GLU A 41 -0.26 2.69 -0.35
C GLU A 41 -1.31 3.76 -0.64
N GLN A 42 -1.47 4.17 -1.90
CA GLN A 42 -2.49 5.13 -2.30
C GLN A 42 -3.91 4.58 -2.07
N GLY A 43 -4.14 3.29 -2.35
CA GLY A 43 -5.40 2.63 -2.04
C GLY A 43 -5.73 2.65 -0.55
N PHE A 44 -4.74 2.34 0.29
CA PHE A 44 -4.90 2.41 1.75
C PHE A 44 -5.15 3.85 2.23
N GLN A 45 -4.38 4.82 1.74
CA GLN A 45 -4.53 6.23 2.08
C GLN A 45 -5.92 6.77 1.71
N ASN A 46 -6.44 6.40 0.54
CA ASN A 46 -7.78 6.80 0.12
C ASN A 46 -8.83 6.22 1.07
N ARG A 47 -8.73 4.94 1.43
CA ARG A 47 -9.66 4.31 2.38
C ARG A 47 -9.63 5.01 3.75
N VAL A 48 -8.44 5.31 4.27
CA VAL A 48 -8.30 6.06 5.53
C VAL A 48 -8.96 7.43 5.41
N SER A 49 -8.71 8.16 4.33
CA SER A 49 -9.19 9.53 4.15
C SER A 49 -10.70 9.62 3.92
N ASP A 50 -11.26 8.68 3.16
CA ASP A 50 -12.65 8.71 2.72
C ASP A 50 -13.60 7.98 3.68
N GLU A 51 -13.11 6.99 4.43
CA GLU A 51 -13.95 6.15 5.31
C GLU A 51 -13.61 6.36 6.79
N LEU A 52 -12.35 6.08 7.18
CA LEU A 52 -11.99 6.01 8.61
C LEU A 52 -11.91 7.40 9.26
N MET A 53 -11.43 8.40 8.53
CA MET A 53 -11.32 9.78 9.02
C MET A 53 -12.70 10.40 9.28
N PRO A 54 -13.68 10.37 8.37
CA PRO A 54 -15.05 10.80 8.66
C PRO A 54 -15.67 10.04 9.83
N ALA A 55 -15.53 8.70 9.87
CA ALA A 55 -16.06 7.90 10.97
C ALA A 55 -15.46 8.28 12.33
N ALA A 56 -14.16 8.60 12.37
CA ALA A 56 -13.51 9.09 13.58
C ALA A 56 -14.03 10.48 14.00
N ILE A 57 -14.25 11.40 13.05
CA ILE A 57 -14.79 12.74 13.32
C ILE A 57 -16.23 12.66 13.84
N GLU A 58 -17.04 11.78 13.27
CA GLU A 58 -18.43 11.54 13.67
C GLU A 58 -18.54 10.75 14.99
N GLY A 59 -17.43 10.17 15.46
CA GLY A 59 -17.40 9.32 16.65
C GLY A 59 -18.07 7.95 16.44
N SER A 60 -18.22 7.52 15.19
CA SER A 60 -18.80 6.24 14.80
C SER A 60 -17.76 5.13 14.62
N LEU A 61 -16.47 5.48 14.61
CA LEU A 61 -15.37 4.49 14.54
C LEU A 61 -15.28 3.69 15.84
N GLY A 62 -15.59 2.40 15.76
CA GLY A 62 -15.57 1.47 16.88
C GLY A 62 -14.16 1.03 17.29
N LEU A 63 -14.03 0.52 18.51
CA LEU A 63 -12.76 -0.03 19.00
C LEU A 63 -12.30 -1.22 18.15
N ASP A 64 -13.22 -2.07 17.70
CA ASP A 64 -12.90 -3.22 16.86
C ASP A 64 -12.32 -2.79 15.50
N GLU A 65 -12.74 -1.64 14.95
CA GLU A 65 -12.22 -1.10 13.69
C GLU A 65 -10.85 -0.44 13.85
N LEU A 66 -10.45 -0.11 15.09
CA LEU A 66 -9.12 0.44 15.41
C LEU A 66 -8.08 -0.63 15.72
N LEU A 67 -8.52 -1.80 16.19
CA LEU A 67 -7.65 -2.87 16.67
C LEU A 67 -7.40 -3.98 15.62
N ASN A 68 -8.15 -3.97 14.52
CA ASN A 68 -8.04 -4.93 13.41
C ASN A 68 -7.72 -4.21 12.10
#